data_AF-A0A258ZLP3-F1
#
_entry.id   AF-A0A258ZLP3-F1
#
_cell.length_a   1.000
_cell.length_b   1.000
_cell.length_c   1.000
_cell.angle_alpha   90.00
_cell.angle_beta   90.00
_cell.angle_gamma   90.00
#
_symmetry.space_group_name_H-M   'P 1'
#
loop_
_entity.id
_entity.type
_entity.pdbx_description
1 polymer ?
#
loop_
_entity_poly.entity_id
_entity_poly.type
_entity_poly.pdbx_seq_one_letter_code
_entity_poly.pdbx_strand_id
1 'polypeptide(L)'
;MQRPVAVLFFCALVLAPASAFADPITPAQDKPGSVLKYQRLGPDDRQATLEAFTGAKLANLTAFDSLDACTLRETTESDASRAKLGKTIADCQKELGK
;
A
#
# COMPACT_ATOMS: atom_id res chain seq x y z
N MET A 1 -50.07 -3.20 40.34
CA MET A 1 -49.65 -4.25 39.37
C MET A 1 -48.60 -3.65 38.45
N GLN A 2 -47.39 -4.20 38.48
CA GLN A 2 -46.25 -3.89 37.60
C GLN A 2 -46.60 -4.02 36.12
N ARG A 3 -45.94 -3.23 35.25
CA ARG A 3 -45.24 -3.70 34.03
C ARG A 3 -44.55 -2.53 33.28
N PRO A 4 -43.53 -2.83 32.46
CA PRO A 4 -42.19 -2.32 32.71
C PRO A 4 -41.71 -1.24 31.73
N VAL A 5 -40.69 -0.54 32.20
CA VAL A 5 -39.80 0.36 31.49
C VAL A 5 -39.26 -0.29 30.20
N ALA A 6 -39.60 0.28 29.04
CA ALA A 6 -38.92 -0.01 27.78
C ALA A 6 -37.89 1.09 27.53
N VAL A 7 -36.67 0.90 28.04
CA VAL A 7 -35.51 1.68 27.59
C VAL A 7 -35.24 1.23 26.15
N LEU A 8 -35.60 2.07 25.19
CA LEU A 8 -35.19 1.90 23.80
C LEU A 8 -33.67 2.08 23.72
N PHE A 9 -32.97 0.95 23.67
CA PHE A 9 -31.53 0.87 23.47
C PHE A 9 -31.21 1.34 22.05
N PHE A 10 -30.88 2.62 21.92
CA PHE A 10 -30.47 3.25 20.66
C PHE A 10 -29.04 2.80 20.34
N CYS A 11 -28.90 1.59 19.79
CA CYS A 11 -27.64 1.12 19.24
C CYS A 11 -27.47 1.73 17.84
N ALA A 12 -27.12 3.02 17.80
CA ALA A 12 -26.58 3.64 16.60
C ALA A 12 -25.18 3.05 16.37
N LEU A 13 -25.15 1.87 15.74
CA LEU A 13 -23.94 1.31 15.17
C LEU A 13 -23.54 2.26 14.03
N VAL A 14 -22.73 3.26 14.35
CA VAL A 14 -22.00 4.03 13.35
C VAL A 14 -21.08 3.03 12.68
N LEU A 15 -21.54 2.46 11.57
CA LEU A 15 -20.69 1.79 10.61
C LEU A 15 -19.70 2.85 10.14
N ALA A 16 -18.55 2.93 10.82
CA ALA A 16 -17.42 3.68 10.33
C ALA A 16 -17.17 3.19 8.89
N PRO A 17 -17.03 4.08 7.91
CA PRO A 17 -16.60 3.66 6.59
C PRO A 17 -15.25 2.98 6.80
N ALA A 18 -15.18 1.68 6.55
CA ALA A 18 -13.91 1.02 6.33
C ALA A 18 -13.29 1.76 5.15
N SER A 19 -12.39 2.69 5.44
CA SER A 19 -11.48 3.23 4.46
C SER A 19 -10.80 2.01 3.87
N ALA A 20 -11.22 1.62 2.67
CA ALA A 20 -10.49 0.66 1.87
C ALA A 20 -9.19 1.35 1.45
N PHE A 21 -8.25 1.42 2.40
CA PHE A 21 -6.85 1.62 2.09
C PHE A 21 -6.50 0.50 1.13
N ALA A 22 -6.03 0.88 -0.05
CA ALA A 22 -5.82 -0.06 -1.13
C ALA A 22 -4.84 -1.15 -0.66
N ASP A 23 -5.26 -2.41 -0.78
CA ASP A 23 -4.44 -3.56 -0.38
C ASP A 23 -3.05 -3.54 -1.05
N PRO A 24 -2.01 -4.08 -0.39
CA PRO A 24 -0.67 -4.13 -0.94
C PRO A 24 -0.65 -4.87 -2.28
N ILE A 25 0.21 -4.41 -3.19
CA ILE A 25 0.36 -5.01 -4.52
C ILE A 25 1.31 -6.20 -4.39
N THR A 26 0.81 -7.38 -4.70
CA THR A 26 1.63 -8.60 -4.76
C THR A 26 2.29 -8.78 -6.13
N PRO A 27 3.40 -9.54 -6.26
CA PRO A 27 4.02 -9.84 -7.54
C PRO A 27 3.06 -10.44 -8.59
N ALA A 28 2.08 -11.23 -8.13
CA ALA A 28 1.05 -11.81 -9.00
C ALA A 28 0.08 -10.77 -9.60
N GLN A 29 -0.05 -9.61 -8.96
CA GLN A 29 -0.89 -8.50 -9.42
C GLN A 29 -0.11 -7.49 -10.29
N ASP A 30 1.18 -7.71 -10.52
CA ASP A 30 2.03 -6.81 -11.27
C ASP A 30 1.73 -6.82 -12.77
N LYS A 31 1.30 -5.67 -13.28
CA LYS A 31 0.94 -5.45 -14.68
C LYS A 31 1.39 -4.06 -15.12
N PRO A 32 1.46 -3.79 -16.43
CA PRO A 32 1.75 -2.44 -16.92
C PRO A 32 0.85 -1.40 -16.25
N GLY A 33 1.46 -0.35 -15.71
CA GLY A 33 0.79 0.71 -14.96
C GLY A 33 0.59 0.42 -13.46
N SER A 34 1.06 -0.73 -12.93
CA SER A 34 1.00 -1.02 -11.50
C SER A 34 1.82 -0.03 -10.66
N VAL A 35 2.85 0.60 -11.22
CA VAL A 35 3.61 1.66 -10.54
C VAL A 35 2.71 2.85 -10.18
N LEU A 36 1.72 3.20 -11.01
CA LEU A 36 0.76 4.28 -10.72
C LEU A 36 -0.28 3.91 -9.65
N LYS A 37 -0.38 2.62 -9.30
CA LYS A 37 -1.17 2.19 -8.15
C LYS A 37 -0.38 2.31 -6.86
N TYR A 38 0.94 2.10 -6.92
CA TYR A 38 1.84 2.21 -5.78
C TYR A 38 1.75 3.56 -5.07
N GLN A 39 1.68 4.68 -5.82
CA GLN A 39 1.52 6.02 -5.23
C GLN A 39 0.23 6.22 -4.42
N ARG A 40 -0.77 5.35 -4.59
CA ARG A 40 -2.08 5.45 -3.91
C ARG A 40 -2.14 4.61 -2.64
N LEU A 41 -1.17 3.73 -2.42
CA LEU A 41 -1.09 2.88 -1.25
C LEU A 41 -0.75 3.69 0.00
N GLY A 42 -1.21 3.24 1.17
CA GLY A 42 -0.72 3.75 2.45
C GLY A 42 0.73 3.33 2.70
N PRO A 43 1.45 3.95 3.64
CA PRO A 43 2.84 3.60 3.94
C PRO A 43 3.02 2.14 4.35
N ASP A 44 2.09 1.58 5.15
CA ASP A 44 2.13 0.17 5.56
C ASP A 44 2.00 -0.78 4.35
N ASP A 45 1.07 -0.48 3.43
CA ASP A 45 0.85 -1.26 2.22
C ASP A 45 2.01 -1.10 1.22
N ARG A 46 2.63 0.08 1.16
CA ARG A 46 3.86 0.31 0.39
C ARG A 46 5.00 -0.54 0.91
N GLN A 47 5.20 -0.58 2.22
CA GLN A 47 6.21 -1.44 2.83
C GLN A 47 5.93 -2.92 2.51
N ALA A 48 4.72 -3.41 2.76
CA ALA A 48 4.35 -4.79 2.44
C ALA A 48 4.52 -5.13 0.96
N THR A 49 4.20 -4.19 0.07
CA THR A 49 4.43 -4.31 -1.38
C THR A 49 5.93 -4.44 -1.68
N LEU A 50 6.76 -3.52 -1.19
CA LEU A 50 8.22 -3.58 -1.41
C LEU A 50 8.82 -4.88 -0.84
N GLU A 51 8.42 -5.31 0.34
CA GLU A 51 8.86 -6.58 0.93
C GLU A 51 8.45 -7.79 0.06
N ALA A 52 7.24 -7.77 -0.51
CA ALA A 52 6.76 -8.84 -1.40
C ALA A 52 7.54 -8.93 -2.72
N PHE A 53 7.96 -7.78 -3.29
CA PHE A 53 8.75 -7.76 -4.53
C PHE A 53 10.24 -8.00 -4.31
N THR A 54 10.79 -7.57 -3.18
CA THR A 54 12.21 -7.75 -2.84
C THR A 54 12.48 -9.12 -2.19
N GLY A 55 11.45 -9.78 -1.65
CA GLY A 55 11.59 -11.03 -0.90
C GLY A 55 12.32 -10.85 0.43
N ALA A 56 12.56 -9.61 0.86
CA ALA A 56 13.30 -9.27 2.05
C ALA A 56 12.47 -8.39 2.97
N LYS A 57 12.57 -8.62 4.28
CA LYS A 57 11.92 -7.77 5.27
C LYS A 57 12.66 -6.44 5.39
N LEU A 58 11.97 -5.32 5.21
CA LEU A 58 12.53 -3.98 5.26
C LEU A 58 12.39 -3.40 6.67
N ALA A 59 12.88 -4.14 7.68
CA ALA A 59 12.79 -3.74 9.09
C ALA A 59 13.63 -2.50 9.44
N ASN A 60 14.58 -2.12 8.57
CA ASN A 60 15.34 -0.89 8.69
C ASN A 60 14.59 0.24 7.96
N LEU A 61 14.14 1.25 8.71
CA LEU A 61 13.42 2.42 8.17
C LEU A 61 14.18 3.09 7.01
N THR A 62 15.51 3.21 7.11
CA THR A 62 16.32 3.83 6.04
C THR A 62 16.25 3.03 4.74
N ALA A 63 16.20 1.69 4.85
CA ALA A 63 16.16 0.81 3.70
C ALA A 63 14.81 0.85 2.99
N PHE A 64 13.72 0.97 3.76
CA PHE A 64 12.37 1.20 3.27
C PHE A 64 12.26 2.59 2.63
N ASP A 65 12.57 3.66 3.38
CA ASP A 65 12.41 5.05 2.94
C ASP A 65 13.13 5.33 1.62
N SER A 66 14.37 4.83 1.47
CA SER A 66 15.15 5.04 0.24
C SER A 66 14.52 4.34 -0.96
N LEU A 67 14.02 3.11 -0.78
CA LEU A 67 13.41 2.33 -1.85
C LEU A 67 12.00 2.86 -2.18
N ASP A 68 11.24 3.28 -1.18
CA ASP A 68 9.93 3.91 -1.33
C ASP A 68 10.06 5.23 -2.10
N ALA A 69 11.00 6.09 -1.70
CA ALA A 69 11.25 7.36 -2.36
C ALA A 69 11.65 7.18 -3.83
N CYS A 70 12.53 6.23 -4.12
CA CYS A 70 12.87 5.90 -5.51
C CYS A 70 11.63 5.42 -6.27
N THR A 71 10.89 4.45 -5.73
CA THR A 71 9.72 3.87 -6.40
C THR A 71 8.61 4.91 -6.64
N LEU A 72 8.42 5.86 -5.71
CA LEU A 72 7.49 6.98 -5.86
C LEU A 72 7.94 7.98 -6.93
N ARG A 73 9.25 8.23 -7.08
CA ARG A 73 9.77 9.10 -8.14
C ARG A 73 9.41 8.54 -9.52
N GLU A 74 9.55 7.23 -9.70
CA GLU A 74 9.25 6.54 -10.95
C GLU A 74 7.75 6.61 -11.33
N THR A 75 6.84 6.98 -10.41
CA THR A 75 5.42 7.19 -10.74
C THR A 75 5.17 8.49 -11.51
N THR A 76 6.16 9.39 -11.52
CA THR A 76 6.09 10.69 -12.22
C THR A 76 6.75 10.68 -13.60
N GLU A 77 7.42 9.57 -13.95
CA GLU A 77 8.10 9.43 -15.24
C GLU A 77 7.12 9.25 -16.40
N SER A 78 7.53 9.66 -17.61
CA SER A 78 6.67 9.68 -18.79
C SER A 78 6.15 8.29 -19.20
N ASP A 79 6.88 7.23 -18.89
CA ASP A 79 6.51 5.84 -19.17
C ASP A 79 5.86 5.10 -18.00
N ALA A 80 5.58 5.77 -16.87
CA ALA A 80 4.97 5.15 -15.69
C ALA A 80 3.68 4.36 -15.98
N SER A 81 2.87 4.82 -16.95
CA SER A 81 1.65 4.12 -17.38
C SER A 81 1.89 2.73 -17.98
N ARG A 82 3.11 2.45 -18.44
CA ARG A 82 3.53 1.17 -19.04
C ARG A 82 4.46 0.39 -18.11
N ALA A 83 5.08 1.06 -17.15
CA ALA A 83 5.99 0.45 -16.20
C ALA A 83 5.28 -0.59 -15.31
N LYS A 84 5.95 -1.72 -15.13
CA LYS A 84 5.60 -2.73 -14.13
C LYS A 84 6.27 -2.38 -12.81
N LEU A 85 5.59 -2.62 -11.70
CA LEU A 85 6.09 -2.28 -10.37
C LEU A 85 7.33 -3.12 -10.01
N GLY A 86 7.33 -4.42 -10.32
CA GLY A 86 8.47 -5.28 -9.99
C GLY A 86 9.75 -4.89 -10.73
N LYS A 87 9.65 -4.47 -12.00
CA LYS A 87 10.80 -3.94 -12.75
C LYS A 87 11.30 -2.63 -12.15
N THR A 88 10.38 -1.73 -11.83
CA THR A 88 10.69 -0.43 -11.21
C THR A 88 11.45 -0.62 -9.89
N ILE A 89 10.93 -1.48 -9.00
CA ILE A 89 11.57 -1.79 -7.71
C ILE A 89 12.96 -2.39 -7.93
N ALA A 90 13.13 -3.32 -8.87
CA ALA A 90 14.42 -3.93 -9.16
C ALA A 90 15.45 -2.92 -9.71
N ASP A 91 15.02 -1.95 -10.53
CA ASP A 91 15.90 -0.90 -11.03
C ASP A 91 16.25 0.10 -9.91
N CYS A 92 15.29 0.47 -9.06
CA CYS A 92 15.54 1.25 -7.85
C CYS A 92 16.51 0.57 -6.87
N GLN A 93 16.44 -0.74 -6.69
CA GLN A 93 17.42 -1.47 -5.86
C GLN A 93 18.85 -1.31 -6.40
N LYS A 94 19.04 -1.39 -7.73
CA LYS A 94 20.34 -1.19 -8.37
C LYS A 94 20.83 0.25 -8.20
N GLU A 95 19.97 1.25 -8.38
CA GLU A 95 20.32 2.66 -8.20
C GLU A 95 20.80 2.96 -6.77
N LEU A 96 20.18 2.29 -5.79
CA LEU A 96 20.53 2.41 -4.37
C LEU A 96 21.71 1.53 -3.95
N GLY A 97 22.32 0.78 -4.88
CA GLY A 97 23.45 -0.09 -4.60
C GLY A 97 23.12 -1.32 -3.74
N LYS A 98 21.89 -1.84 -3.86
CA LYS A 98 21.39 -3.01 -3.13
C LYS A 98 21.34 -4.27 -3.98
#